data_AF-A0A537EPX9-F1
#
_entry.id   AF-A0A537EPX9-F1
#
_cell.length_a   1.000
_cell.length_b   1.000
_cell.length_c   1.000
_cell.angle_alpha   90.00
_cell.angle_beta   90.00
_cell.angle_gamma   90.00
#
_symmetry.space_group_name_H-M   'P 1'
#
loop_
_entity.id
_entity.type
_entity.pdbx_description
1 polymer ?
#
loop_
_entity_poly.entity_id
_entity_poly.type
_entity_poly.pdbx_seq_one_letter_code
_entity_poly.pdbx_strand_id
1 'polypeptide(L)'
;MGSSRADERPRESGSPSFTIGPIRQHNVDGARTGLPKSETPKVQDIVQELRAQGNPKFLKGMARFAITTGTSFGVSVPTVRSIAKKIGKNHGLALDLWSTGYHDARLLATMIDDPLEVSEGQMEIWARDFDSWDVVDQCCGNVFCKTPFAVKKSLEWSGRGEEFVKRAGFSLMAYLAVHDKKAPNKTFLAFLPVISREASDERSFVRKAVNWALRQIGKRNLALNNSAISTAKEIGQLESKAARWIARDALRELTSKAVLEKMRSDSE
;
A
#
# COMPACT_ATOMS: atom_id res chain seq x y z
N MET A 1 -57.46 -51.34 11.50
CA MET A 1 -56.19 -52.02 11.16
C MET A 1 -55.14 -50.93 11.08
N GLY A 2 -54.47 -50.59 12.19
CA GLY A 2 -53.19 -51.15 12.66
C GLY A 2 -52.20 -49.97 12.63
N SER A 3 -51.66 -49.45 13.74
CA SER A 3 -50.59 -50.04 14.60
C SER A 3 -49.37 -50.43 13.75
N SER A 4 -48.11 -50.10 14.02
CA SER A 4 -47.37 -49.38 15.07
C SER A 4 -45.91 -49.24 14.55
N ARG A 5 -45.17 -48.32 15.18
CA ARG A 5 -43.71 -48.11 15.22
C ARG A 5 -42.77 -49.28 14.87
N ALA A 6 -41.66 -48.93 14.21
CA ALA A 6 -40.25 -49.17 14.58
C ALA A 6 -39.40 -48.31 13.59
N ASP A 7 -38.64 -47.28 13.95
CA ASP A 7 -37.45 -47.18 14.82
C ASP A 7 -36.29 -48.09 14.36
N GLU A 8 -35.55 -47.64 13.34
CA GLU A 8 -34.26 -48.20 12.92
C GLU A 8 -33.14 -47.23 13.27
N ARG A 9 -32.36 -47.57 14.30
CA ARG A 9 -31.02 -47.01 14.57
C ARG A 9 -29.95 -47.82 13.84
N PRO A 10 -28.96 -47.18 13.19
CA PRO A 10 -27.73 -47.85 12.83
C PRO A 10 -26.65 -47.71 13.93
N ARG A 11 -26.11 -48.89 14.22
CA ARG A 11 -24.98 -49.32 15.06
C ARG A 11 -23.79 -48.35 15.22
N GLU A 12 -23.37 -48.24 16.47
CA GLU A 12 -22.07 -47.73 16.92
C GLU A 12 -20.91 -48.61 16.43
N SER A 13 -19.82 -47.97 15.98
CA SER A 13 -18.52 -48.63 15.77
C SER A 13 -17.42 -47.87 16.51
N GLY A 14 -16.97 -48.50 17.60
CA GLY A 14 -15.64 -48.51 18.21
C GLY A 14 -14.72 -47.30 18.07
N SER A 15 -14.60 -46.54 19.15
CA SER A 15 -13.47 -45.65 19.45
C SER A 15 -12.20 -46.46 19.73
N PRO A 16 -11.03 -46.13 19.16
CA PRO A 16 -9.77 -46.70 19.60
C PRO A 16 -9.21 -45.89 20.79
N SER A 17 -9.18 -46.52 21.96
CA SER A 17 -8.45 -46.07 23.15
C SER A 17 -6.94 -46.08 22.89
N PHE A 18 -6.29 -44.92 22.96
CA PHE A 18 -4.83 -44.83 23.00
C PHE A 18 -4.36 -44.54 24.43
N THR A 19 -3.74 -45.55 25.02
CA THR A 19 -3.11 -45.53 26.35
C THR A 19 -1.80 -44.74 26.31
N ILE A 20 -1.66 -43.75 27.18
CA ILE A 20 -0.41 -43.00 27.41
C ILE A 20 0.50 -43.82 28.33
N GLY A 21 1.66 -44.24 27.84
CA GLY A 21 2.75 -44.83 28.64
C GLY A 21 3.85 -43.79 28.94
N PRO A 22 4.63 -43.92 30.04
CA PRO A 22 5.52 -42.85 30.49
C PRO A 22 6.93 -42.88 29.86
N ILE A 23 7.37 -41.68 29.47
CA ILE A 23 8.71 -41.03 29.50
C ILE A 23 9.96 -41.91 29.31
N ARG A 24 10.74 -41.59 28.26
CA ARG A 24 12.21 -41.65 28.29
C ARG A 24 12.79 -40.25 28.13
N GLN A 25 13.54 -39.81 29.14
CA GLN A 25 14.44 -38.67 29.07
C GLN A 25 15.59 -39.02 28.12
N HIS A 26 15.67 -38.34 26.98
CA HIS A 26 16.91 -38.26 26.23
C HIS A 26 17.50 -36.88 26.43
N ASN A 27 18.52 -36.87 27.30
CA ASN A 27 19.50 -35.80 27.38
C ASN A 27 20.30 -35.82 26.06
N VAL A 28 20.24 -34.74 25.29
CA VAL A 28 21.14 -34.48 24.18
C VAL A 28 21.71 -33.09 24.39
N ASP A 29 22.85 -33.06 25.05
CA ASP A 29 23.81 -31.97 25.02
C ASP A 29 24.23 -31.73 23.56
N GLY A 30 23.53 -30.82 22.91
CA GLY A 30 23.86 -30.30 21.60
C GLY A 30 24.15 -28.82 21.75
N ALA A 31 25.41 -28.49 22.06
CA ALA A 31 25.94 -27.14 21.99
C ALA A 31 25.75 -26.58 20.58
N ARG A 32 24.61 -25.92 20.35
CA ARG A 32 24.45 -24.96 19.27
C ARG A 32 24.91 -23.63 19.83
N THR A 33 26.17 -23.31 19.57
CA THR A 33 26.72 -21.97 19.67
C THR A 33 25.88 -21.06 18.77
N GLY A 34 24.84 -20.49 19.37
CA GLY A 34 24.08 -19.42 18.74
C GLY A 34 25.03 -18.26 18.49
N LEU A 35 25.31 -18.00 17.22
CA LEU A 35 25.74 -16.66 16.80
C LEU A 35 24.82 -15.64 17.48
N PRO A 36 25.35 -14.55 18.08
CA PRO A 36 24.52 -13.59 18.78
C PRO A 36 23.46 -13.08 17.80
N LYS A 37 22.18 -13.22 18.16
CA LYS A 37 21.08 -12.48 17.52
C LYS A 37 21.49 -11.02 17.60
N SER A 38 21.70 -10.36 16.46
CA SER A 38 21.98 -8.92 16.48
C SER A 38 20.85 -8.26 17.27
N GLU A 39 21.20 -7.54 18.32
CA GLU A 39 20.25 -6.81 19.15
C GLU A 39 19.36 -5.97 18.24
N THR A 40 18.03 -6.07 18.39
CA THR A 40 17.12 -5.27 17.57
C THR A 40 17.47 -3.80 17.78
N PRO A 41 17.78 -3.03 16.72
CA PRO A 41 18.23 -1.66 16.88
C PRO A 41 17.14 -0.84 17.58
N LYS A 42 17.52 -0.10 18.62
CA LYS A 42 16.56 0.69 19.39
C LYS A 42 16.10 1.87 18.53
N VAL A 43 14.81 2.19 18.64
CA VAL A 43 14.17 3.29 17.90
C VAL A 43 14.93 4.60 18.08
N GLN A 44 15.39 4.88 19.30
CA GLN A 44 16.15 6.09 19.61
C GLN A 44 17.49 6.16 18.86
N ASP A 45 18.19 5.03 18.71
CA ASP A 45 19.47 4.99 18.00
C ASP A 45 19.26 5.27 16.51
N ILE A 46 18.17 4.74 15.92
CA ILE A 46 17.81 5.00 14.52
C ILE A 46 17.38 6.45 14.31
N VAL A 47 16.59 7.03 15.24
CA VAL A 47 16.20 8.44 15.17
C VAL A 47 17.44 9.34 15.28
N GLN A 48 18.42 8.98 16.11
CA GLN A 48 19.69 9.69 16.19
C GLN A 48 20.51 9.55 14.89
N GLU A 49 20.57 8.37 14.28
CA GLU A 49 21.21 8.15 12.98
C GLU A 49 20.55 9.02 11.90
N LEU A 50 19.21 9.02 11.81
CA LEU A 50 18.47 9.86 10.88
C LEU A 50 18.77 11.35 11.09
N ARG A 51 18.76 11.80 12.35
CA ARG A 51 19.08 13.19 12.69
C ARG A 51 20.50 13.57 12.28
N ALA A 52 21.48 12.68 12.51
CA ALA A 52 22.87 12.90 12.13
C ALA A 52 23.08 12.97 10.60
N GLN A 53 22.23 12.30 9.83
CA GLN A 53 22.21 12.35 8.37
C GLN A 53 21.42 13.54 7.80
N GLY A 54 20.78 14.34 8.65
CA GLY A 54 19.94 15.47 8.27
C GLY A 54 20.71 16.61 7.60
N ASN A 55 20.12 17.22 6.57
CA ASN A 55 20.71 18.36 5.87
C ASN A 55 19.72 19.53 5.75
N PRO A 56 20.02 20.70 6.33
CA PRO A 56 19.16 21.88 6.24
C PRO A 56 18.85 22.36 4.82
N LYS A 57 19.72 22.07 3.84
CA LYS A 57 19.45 22.39 2.43
C LYS A 57 18.30 21.53 1.87
N PHE A 58 18.19 20.27 2.30
CA PHE A 58 17.10 19.39 1.89
C PHE A 58 15.78 19.81 2.52
N LEU A 59 15.77 20.26 3.78
CA LEU A 59 14.57 20.85 4.40
C LEU A 59 14.01 22.03 3.58
N LYS A 60 14.89 22.93 3.13
CA LYS A 60 14.47 24.06 2.26
C LYS A 60 13.92 23.58 0.92
N GLY A 61 14.47 22.49 0.38
CA GLY A 61 13.98 21.85 -0.85
C GLY A 61 12.58 21.25 -0.67
N MET A 62 12.35 20.54 0.43
CA MET A 62 11.08 19.88 0.76
C MET A 62 9.90 20.86 0.83
N ALA A 63 10.11 22.04 1.43
CA ALA A 63 9.10 23.09 1.48
C ALA A 63 8.63 23.54 0.09
N ARG A 64 9.52 23.55 -0.92
CA ARG A 64 9.15 23.88 -2.31
C ARG A 64 8.21 22.85 -2.94
N PHE A 65 8.22 21.63 -2.43
CA PHE A 65 7.32 20.55 -2.83
C PHE A 65 6.10 20.42 -1.90
N ALA A 66 5.87 21.41 -1.03
CA ALA A 66 4.78 21.43 -0.06
C ALA A 66 4.75 20.17 0.84
N ILE A 67 5.93 19.74 1.28
CA ILE A 67 6.11 18.71 2.30
C ILE A 67 6.32 19.42 3.65
N THR A 68 5.62 18.96 4.68
CA THR A 68 5.71 19.49 6.05
C THR A 68 7.10 19.22 6.62
N THR A 69 7.83 20.29 6.98
CA THR A 69 9.22 20.18 7.44
C THR A 69 9.38 20.21 8.96
N GLY A 70 8.34 20.54 9.72
CA GLY A 70 8.41 20.76 11.18
C GLY A 70 8.85 19.52 11.98
N THR A 71 8.61 18.32 11.45
CA THR A 71 8.99 17.04 12.06
C THR A 71 10.07 16.32 11.26
N SER A 72 10.70 16.98 10.27
CA SER A 72 11.73 16.38 9.43
C SER A 72 13.13 16.82 9.85
N PHE A 73 14.08 15.88 9.77
CA PHE A 73 15.52 16.14 9.87
C PHE A 73 16.14 16.52 8.51
N GLY A 74 15.40 16.34 7.41
CA GLY A 74 15.87 16.62 6.05
C GLY A 74 16.81 15.57 5.53
N VAL A 75 16.48 14.29 5.72
CA VAL A 75 17.27 13.17 5.21
C VAL A 75 16.84 12.86 3.78
N SER A 76 17.81 12.62 2.89
CA SER A 76 17.48 12.25 1.51
C SER A 76 16.82 10.87 1.46
N VAL A 77 15.84 10.67 0.57
CA VAL A 77 15.21 9.35 0.36
C VAL A 77 16.23 8.24 0.06
N PRO A 78 17.28 8.45 -0.77
CA PRO A 78 18.35 7.46 -0.93
C PRO A 78 19.05 7.08 0.37
N THR A 79 19.30 8.04 1.26
CA THR A 79 19.89 7.78 2.59
C THR A 79 18.95 6.96 3.47
N VAL A 80 17.67 7.35 3.56
CA VAL A 80 16.65 6.58 4.30
C VAL A 80 16.57 5.15 3.78
N ARG A 81 16.60 4.96 2.46
CA ARG A 81 16.58 3.64 1.82
C ARG A 81 17.84 2.81 2.12
N SER A 82 19.00 3.46 2.25
CA SER A 82 20.24 2.80 2.66
C SER A 82 20.13 2.25 4.09
N ILE A 83 19.58 3.06 5.02
CA ILE A 83 19.31 2.64 6.40
C ILE A 83 18.30 1.48 6.41
N ALA A 84 17.19 1.62 5.67
CA ALA A 84 16.17 0.56 5.55
C ALA A 84 16.77 -0.77 5.07
N LYS A 85 17.70 -0.73 4.11
CA LYS A 85 18.38 -1.93 3.59
C LYS A 85 19.23 -2.62 4.66
N LYS A 86 19.87 -1.87 5.56
CA LYS A 86 20.65 -2.45 6.68
C LYS A 86 19.74 -3.11 7.72
N ILE A 87 18.58 -2.52 7.99
CA ILE A 87 17.62 -3.02 8.98
C ILE A 87 16.88 -4.27 8.47
N GLY A 88 16.47 -4.28 7.20
CA GLY A 88 15.62 -5.33 6.66
C GLY A 88 14.14 -5.13 7.04
N LYS A 89 13.35 -6.22 7.01
CA LYS A 89 11.94 -6.18 7.41
C LYS A 89 11.79 -6.35 8.91
N ASN A 90 11.05 -5.45 9.54
CA ASN A 90 10.78 -5.46 10.98
C ASN A 90 9.50 -4.66 11.29
N HIS A 91 8.39 -5.39 11.47
CA HIS A 91 7.06 -4.79 11.72
C HIS A 91 7.00 -4.00 13.03
N GLY A 92 7.46 -4.59 14.14
CA GLY A 92 7.46 -3.92 15.46
C GLY A 92 8.24 -2.61 15.44
N LEU A 93 9.44 -2.63 14.85
CA LEU A 93 10.25 -1.41 14.70
C LEU A 93 9.59 -0.37 13.78
N ALA A 94 8.89 -0.81 12.72
CA ALA A 94 8.15 0.10 11.85
C ALA A 94 7.04 0.84 12.62
N LEU A 95 6.28 0.13 13.45
CA LEU A 95 5.23 0.73 14.30
C LEU A 95 5.84 1.74 15.27
N ASP A 96 6.93 1.38 15.93
CA ASP A 96 7.59 2.27 16.88
C ASP A 96 8.16 3.51 16.19
N LEU A 97 8.84 3.36 15.03
CA LEU A 97 9.34 4.50 14.24
C LEU A 97 8.20 5.41 13.77
N TRP A 98 7.08 4.84 13.34
CA TRP A 98 5.91 5.62 12.94
C TRP A 98 5.37 6.48 14.09
N SER A 99 5.28 5.89 15.29
CA SER A 99 4.77 6.53 16.50
C SER A 99 5.60 7.74 16.97
N THR A 100 6.88 7.82 16.54
CA THR A 100 7.74 8.98 16.87
C THR A 100 7.24 10.29 16.28
N GLY A 101 6.41 10.24 15.23
CA GLY A 101 5.89 11.42 14.53
C GLY A 101 6.91 12.14 13.65
N TYR A 102 8.18 11.71 13.63
CA TYR A 102 9.19 12.30 12.75
C TYR A 102 8.95 11.87 11.30
N HIS A 103 8.95 12.83 10.38
CA HIS A 103 8.69 12.58 8.96
C HIS A 103 9.66 11.53 8.38
N ASP A 104 10.96 11.71 8.59
CA ASP A 104 11.98 10.78 8.07
C ASP A 104 11.88 9.39 8.71
N ALA A 105 11.46 9.30 9.97
CA ALA A 105 11.23 8.03 10.66
C ALA A 105 9.98 7.32 10.11
N ARG A 106 8.91 8.05 9.78
CA ARG A 106 7.74 7.51 9.07
C ARG A 106 8.11 7.00 7.69
N LEU A 107 8.93 7.74 6.93
CA LEU A 107 9.44 7.25 5.63
C LEU A 107 10.19 5.93 5.81
N LEU A 108 11.09 5.85 6.79
CA LEU A 108 11.84 4.62 7.10
C LEU A 108 10.88 3.47 7.48
N ALA A 109 9.90 3.74 8.34
CA ALA A 109 8.89 2.77 8.77
C ALA A 109 8.21 2.12 7.56
N THR A 110 7.75 2.90 6.58
CA THR A 110 7.11 2.33 5.37
C THR A 110 8.00 1.38 4.58
N MET A 111 9.33 1.57 4.62
CA MET A 111 10.29 0.75 3.87
C MET A 111 10.59 -0.56 4.58
N ILE A 112 10.61 -0.57 5.92
CA ILE A 112 10.96 -1.73 6.74
C ILE A 112 9.75 -2.53 7.22
N ASP A 113 8.53 -1.99 7.13
CA ASP A 113 7.33 -2.70 7.57
C ASP A 113 7.06 -3.98 6.74
N ASP A 114 6.52 -5.01 7.38
CA ASP A 114 6.17 -6.27 6.73
C ASP A 114 4.69 -6.27 6.31
N PRO A 115 4.38 -6.24 5.00
CA PRO A 115 3.00 -6.22 4.53
C PRO A 115 2.17 -7.45 4.93
N LEU A 116 2.80 -8.55 5.35
CA LEU A 116 2.11 -9.74 5.85
C LEU A 116 1.59 -9.59 7.28
N GLU A 117 2.18 -8.68 8.06
CA GLU A 117 1.77 -8.38 9.44
C GLU A 117 0.84 -7.15 9.52
N VAL A 118 0.79 -6.35 8.45
CA VAL A 118 -0.04 -5.14 8.41
C VAL A 118 -1.53 -5.47 8.53
N SER A 119 -2.16 -4.87 9.53
CA SER A 119 -3.61 -4.97 9.74
C SER A 119 -4.39 -3.82 9.12
N GLU A 120 -5.69 -4.04 8.90
CA GLU A 120 -6.59 -2.97 8.47
C GLU A 120 -6.62 -1.80 9.48
N GLY A 121 -6.52 -2.10 10.78
CA GLY A 121 -6.47 -1.09 11.85
C GLY A 121 -5.21 -0.24 11.79
N GLN A 122 -4.05 -0.84 11.50
CA GLN A 122 -2.82 -0.08 11.29
C GLN A 122 -2.94 0.87 10.09
N MET A 123 -3.49 0.39 8.97
CA MET A 123 -3.71 1.24 7.79
C MET A 123 -4.54 2.48 8.14
N GLU A 124 -5.58 2.34 8.96
CA GLU A 124 -6.41 3.46 9.42
C GLU A 124 -5.68 4.40 10.37
N ILE A 125 -4.87 3.87 11.29
CA ILE A 125 -4.03 4.68 12.20
C ILE A 125 -3.05 5.51 11.38
N TRP A 126 -2.30 4.88 10.47
CA TRP A 126 -1.33 5.56 9.63
C TRP A 126 -2.00 6.55 8.66
N ALA A 127 -3.19 6.22 8.13
CA ALA A 127 -3.92 7.12 7.27
C ALA A 127 -4.34 8.42 7.99
N ARG A 128 -4.75 8.32 9.26
CA ARG A 128 -5.08 9.49 10.10
C ARG A 128 -3.88 10.40 10.31
N ASP A 129 -2.69 9.83 10.33
CA ASP A 129 -1.43 10.53 10.56
C ASP A 129 -0.83 11.17 9.30
N PHE A 130 -1.41 10.95 8.11
CA PHE A 130 -0.89 11.50 6.87
C PHE A 130 -1.01 13.03 6.83
N ASP A 131 0.15 13.68 6.70
CA ASP A 131 0.32 15.14 6.71
C ASP A 131 1.05 15.68 5.47
N SER A 132 1.44 14.78 4.56
CA SER A 132 2.26 15.08 3.41
C SER A 132 2.10 14.03 2.31
N TRP A 133 2.18 14.46 1.05
CA TRP A 133 1.89 13.61 -0.10
C TRP A 133 2.91 12.49 -0.31
N ASP A 134 4.16 12.70 0.12
CA ASP A 134 5.25 11.75 -0.03
C ASP A 134 5.21 10.66 1.03
N VAL A 135 4.80 10.96 2.27
CA VAL A 135 4.49 9.93 3.27
C VAL A 135 3.36 9.03 2.76
N VAL A 136 2.30 9.62 2.19
CA VAL A 136 1.19 8.88 1.56
C VAL A 136 1.72 7.94 0.49
N ASP A 137 2.47 8.47 -0.47
CA ASP A 137 2.91 7.68 -1.63
C ASP A 137 3.94 6.60 -1.23
N GLN A 138 4.84 6.88 -0.28
CA GLN A 138 5.78 5.90 0.24
C GLN A 138 5.07 4.79 1.00
N CYS A 139 4.05 5.13 1.78
CA CYS A 139 3.24 4.15 2.47
C CYS A 139 2.45 3.27 1.49
N CYS A 140 1.78 3.88 0.52
CA CYS A 140 1.03 3.18 -0.53
C CYS A 140 1.92 2.25 -1.36
N GLY A 141 3.09 2.72 -1.79
CA GLY A 141 4.00 1.99 -2.67
C GLY A 141 4.86 0.95 -1.98
N ASN A 142 5.37 1.24 -0.78
CA ASN A 142 6.32 0.34 -0.12
C ASN A 142 5.61 -0.82 0.57
N VAL A 143 4.44 -0.58 1.16
CA VAL A 143 3.77 -1.56 2.04
C VAL A 143 2.29 -1.77 1.70
N PHE A 144 1.45 -0.73 1.66
CA PHE A 144 0.00 -0.94 1.61
C PHE A 144 -0.50 -1.61 0.32
N CYS A 145 0.07 -1.32 -0.85
CA CYS A 145 -0.32 -1.99 -2.09
C CYS A 145 0.00 -3.49 -2.12
N LYS A 146 0.76 -4.01 -1.14
CA LYS A 146 1.10 -5.42 -0.99
C LYS A 146 0.22 -6.14 0.05
N THR A 147 -0.70 -5.42 0.68
CA THR A 147 -1.64 -5.97 1.68
C THR A 147 -2.91 -6.49 1.00
N PRO A 148 -3.63 -7.45 1.61
CA PRO A 148 -4.91 -7.93 1.09
C PRO A 148 -6.02 -6.85 1.12
N PHE A 149 -5.83 -5.77 1.86
CA PHE A 149 -6.82 -4.70 2.04
C PHE A 149 -6.72 -3.60 0.99
N ALA A 150 -5.67 -3.59 0.16
CA ALA A 150 -5.33 -2.49 -0.74
C ALA A 150 -6.50 -2.05 -1.65
N VAL A 151 -7.23 -3.00 -2.25
CA VAL A 151 -8.39 -2.72 -3.13
C VAL A 151 -9.57 -2.16 -2.35
N LYS A 152 -9.86 -2.73 -1.16
CA LYS A 152 -10.94 -2.24 -0.29
C LYS A 152 -10.65 -0.80 0.15
N LYS A 153 -9.44 -0.56 0.62
CA LYS A 153 -9.01 0.76 1.13
C LYS A 153 -8.85 1.80 0.04
N SER A 154 -8.46 1.42 -1.17
CA SER A 154 -8.42 2.36 -2.29
C SER A 154 -9.81 2.92 -2.59
N LEU A 155 -10.83 2.06 -2.62
CA LEU A 155 -12.23 2.45 -2.82
C LEU A 155 -12.78 3.26 -1.64
N GLU A 156 -12.57 2.80 -0.42
CA GLU A 156 -13.06 3.47 0.79
C GLU A 156 -12.46 4.88 0.95
N TRP A 157 -11.13 4.99 0.90
CA TRP A 157 -10.43 6.25 1.11
C TRP A 157 -10.67 7.25 -0.02
N SER A 158 -10.94 6.80 -1.25
CA SER A 158 -11.26 7.70 -2.38
C SER A 158 -12.46 8.61 -2.13
N GLY A 159 -13.41 8.19 -1.28
CA GLY A 159 -14.60 8.96 -0.94
C GLY A 159 -14.46 9.82 0.32
N ARG A 160 -13.30 9.78 1.00
CA ARG A 160 -13.08 10.51 2.25
C ARG A 160 -12.83 11.99 2.04
N GLY A 161 -13.12 12.79 3.07
CA GLY A 161 -13.02 14.24 3.02
C GLY A 161 -11.59 14.75 3.24
N GLU A 162 -10.80 14.02 4.03
CA GLU A 162 -9.44 14.32 4.42
C GLU A 162 -8.51 14.23 3.20
N GLU A 163 -7.79 15.31 2.88
CA GLU A 163 -7.07 15.45 1.62
C GLU A 163 -6.06 14.31 1.37
N PHE A 164 -5.23 14.00 2.37
CA PHE A 164 -4.19 12.99 2.22
C PHE A 164 -4.72 11.55 2.31
N VAL A 165 -5.78 11.32 3.06
CA VAL A 165 -6.47 10.01 3.05
C VAL A 165 -7.09 9.78 1.67
N LYS A 166 -7.77 10.80 1.13
CA LYS A 166 -8.33 10.74 -0.22
C LYS A 166 -7.26 10.53 -1.29
N ARG A 167 -6.13 11.24 -1.18
CA ARG A 167 -4.94 11.00 -2.01
C ARG A 167 -4.48 9.55 -1.90
N ALA A 168 -4.41 8.97 -0.70
CA ALA A 168 -3.99 7.60 -0.48
C ALA A 168 -4.89 6.61 -1.22
N GLY A 169 -6.20 6.86 -1.27
CA GLY A 169 -7.13 6.07 -2.06
C GLY A 169 -6.71 5.93 -3.53
N PHE A 170 -6.42 7.06 -4.19
CA PHE A 170 -5.97 7.09 -5.58
C PHE A 170 -4.51 6.64 -5.77
N SER A 171 -3.63 6.94 -4.82
CA SER A 171 -2.24 6.48 -4.82
C SER A 171 -2.18 4.95 -4.78
N LEU A 172 -3.01 4.30 -3.95
CA LEU A 172 -3.16 2.85 -3.93
C LEU A 172 -3.65 2.30 -5.27
N MET A 173 -4.63 2.92 -5.92
CA MET A 173 -5.06 2.50 -7.27
C MET A 173 -3.90 2.53 -8.27
N ALA A 174 -3.10 3.59 -8.24
CA ALA A 174 -1.93 3.74 -9.11
C ALA A 174 -0.86 2.68 -8.82
N TYR A 175 -0.53 2.45 -7.55
CA TYR A 175 0.47 1.45 -7.15
C TYR A 175 0.01 0.02 -7.42
N LEU A 176 -1.26 -0.32 -7.20
CA LEU A 176 -1.84 -1.59 -7.61
C LEU A 176 -1.72 -1.77 -9.12
N ALA A 177 -1.98 -0.72 -9.91
CA ALA A 177 -1.86 -0.78 -11.35
C ALA A 177 -0.41 -0.98 -11.82
N VAL A 178 0.58 -0.51 -11.07
CA VAL A 178 1.99 -0.70 -11.38
C VAL A 178 2.51 -2.06 -10.89
N HIS A 179 2.20 -2.46 -9.67
CA HIS A 179 2.87 -3.59 -8.99
C HIS A 179 2.09 -4.90 -9.02
N ASP A 180 0.76 -4.87 -8.99
CA ASP A 180 -0.02 -6.09 -9.02
C ASP A 180 -0.21 -6.57 -10.46
N LYS A 181 0.77 -7.31 -10.96
CA LYS A 181 0.76 -7.85 -12.33
C LYS A 181 -0.25 -8.99 -12.52
N LYS A 182 -0.73 -9.60 -11.44
CA LYS A 182 -1.64 -10.75 -11.48
C LYS A 182 -3.10 -10.35 -11.31
N ALA A 183 -3.37 -9.14 -10.78
CA ALA A 183 -4.72 -8.64 -10.64
C ALA A 183 -5.47 -8.61 -11.99
N PRO A 184 -6.70 -9.15 -12.03
CA PRO A 184 -7.50 -9.18 -13.24
C PRO A 184 -7.98 -7.78 -13.62
N ASN A 185 -8.26 -7.57 -14.91
CA ASN A 185 -8.76 -6.29 -15.42
C ASN A 185 -10.00 -5.77 -14.66
N LYS A 186 -10.88 -6.68 -14.20
CA LYS A 186 -12.08 -6.31 -13.42
C LYS A 186 -11.77 -5.46 -12.19
N THR A 187 -10.62 -5.68 -11.54
CA THR A 187 -10.20 -4.89 -10.37
C THR A 187 -10.00 -3.43 -10.76
N PHE A 188 -9.32 -3.18 -11.87
CA PHE A 188 -9.00 -1.82 -12.33
C PHE A 188 -10.18 -1.14 -13.01
N LEU A 189 -11.03 -1.91 -13.69
CA LEU A 189 -12.29 -1.40 -14.23
C LEU A 189 -13.20 -0.86 -13.12
N ALA A 190 -13.22 -1.50 -11.94
CA ALA A 190 -13.98 -1.02 -10.79
C ALA A 190 -13.47 0.32 -10.23
N PHE A 191 -12.22 0.70 -10.51
CA PHE A 191 -11.67 2.00 -10.08
C PHE A 191 -12.08 3.16 -11.00
N LEU A 192 -12.38 2.91 -12.28
CA LEU A 192 -12.65 3.98 -13.25
C LEU A 192 -13.89 4.83 -12.91
N PRO A 193 -15.03 4.27 -12.49
CA PRO A 193 -16.18 5.09 -12.06
C PRO A 193 -15.87 5.98 -10.85
N VAL A 194 -15.04 5.48 -9.94
CA VAL A 194 -14.62 6.23 -8.74
C VAL A 194 -13.68 7.38 -9.11
N ILE A 195 -12.76 7.16 -10.03
CA ILE A 195 -11.89 8.20 -10.60
C ILE A 195 -12.75 9.28 -11.26
N SER A 196 -13.74 8.89 -12.08
CA SER A 196 -14.66 9.85 -12.73
C SER A 196 -15.45 10.67 -11.71
N ARG A 197 -16.03 10.02 -10.70
CA ARG A 197 -16.78 10.66 -9.60
C ARG A 197 -15.99 11.76 -8.90
N GLU A 198 -14.70 11.52 -8.63
CA GLU A 198 -13.86 12.42 -7.85
C GLU A 198 -13.01 13.37 -8.72
N ALA A 199 -13.16 13.34 -10.04
CA ALA A 199 -12.31 14.11 -10.96
C ALA A 199 -12.50 15.64 -10.87
N SER A 200 -13.58 16.10 -10.24
CA SER A 200 -13.84 17.53 -10.03
C SER A 200 -13.22 18.10 -8.75
N ASP A 201 -12.49 17.29 -7.98
CA ASP A 201 -11.79 17.76 -6.77
C ASP A 201 -10.67 18.75 -7.14
N GLU A 202 -10.82 20.01 -6.74
CA GLU A 202 -9.89 21.10 -7.10
C GLU A 202 -8.60 21.09 -6.26
N ARG A 203 -8.52 20.28 -5.20
CA ARG A 203 -7.33 20.16 -4.36
C ARG A 203 -6.19 19.52 -5.13
N SER A 204 -5.04 20.20 -5.15
CA SER A 204 -3.95 19.85 -6.07
C SER A 204 -3.38 18.45 -5.85
N PHE A 205 -3.29 18.00 -4.59
CA PHE A 205 -2.76 16.68 -4.26
C PHE A 205 -3.73 15.56 -4.62
N VAL A 206 -5.03 15.78 -4.45
CA VAL A 206 -6.07 14.82 -4.85
C VAL A 206 -6.14 14.73 -6.37
N ARG A 207 -6.30 15.86 -7.07
CA ARG A 207 -6.38 15.89 -8.54
C ARG A 207 -5.20 15.21 -9.22
N LYS A 208 -3.98 15.46 -8.72
CA LYS A 208 -2.76 14.82 -9.25
C LYS A 208 -2.80 13.31 -9.06
N ALA A 209 -3.29 12.83 -7.92
CA ALA A 209 -3.42 11.40 -7.66
C ALA A 209 -4.53 10.75 -8.50
N VAL A 210 -5.67 11.42 -8.71
CA VAL A 210 -6.73 10.97 -9.62
C VAL A 210 -6.20 10.79 -11.05
N ASN A 211 -5.53 11.82 -11.59
CA ASN A 211 -4.87 11.72 -12.91
C ASN A 211 -3.86 10.57 -12.95
N TRP A 212 -3.01 10.47 -11.91
CA TRP A 212 -2.00 9.43 -11.86
C TRP A 212 -2.60 8.02 -11.87
N ALA A 213 -3.64 7.76 -11.07
CA ALA A 213 -4.37 6.49 -11.07
C ALA A 213 -4.93 6.14 -12.45
N LEU A 214 -5.63 7.11 -13.08
CA LEU A 214 -6.20 6.94 -14.42
C LEU A 214 -5.14 6.55 -15.46
N ARG A 215 -4.00 7.28 -15.47
CA ARG A 215 -2.90 6.99 -16.40
C ARG A 215 -2.25 5.64 -16.13
N GLN A 216 -2.03 5.25 -14.87
CA GLN A 216 -1.40 3.95 -14.58
C GLN A 216 -2.30 2.78 -14.93
N ILE A 217 -3.61 2.89 -14.67
CA ILE A 217 -4.59 1.89 -15.11
C ILE A 217 -4.56 1.73 -16.64
N GLY A 218 -4.59 2.85 -17.37
CA GLY A 218 -4.56 2.84 -18.83
C GLY A 218 -3.24 2.36 -19.46
N LYS A 219 -2.17 2.20 -18.67
CA LYS A 219 -0.87 1.69 -19.14
C LYS A 219 -0.65 0.22 -18.82
N ARG A 220 -1.66 -0.50 -18.34
CA ARG A 220 -1.52 -1.92 -17.97
C ARG A 220 -1.62 -2.86 -19.16
N ASN A 221 -2.59 -2.64 -20.03
CA ASN A 221 -2.84 -3.41 -21.25
C ASN A 221 -3.85 -2.66 -22.13
N LEU A 222 -4.05 -3.15 -23.36
CA LEU A 222 -4.90 -2.48 -24.34
C LEU A 222 -6.37 -2.35 -23.91
N ALA A 223 -6.95 -3.35 -23.25
CA ALA A 223 -8.34 -3.30 -22.79
C ALA A 223 -8.56 -2.19 -21.72
N LEU A 224 -7.64 -2.10 -20.77
CA LEU A 224 -7.67 -1.05 -19.75
C LEU A 224 -7.29 0.32 -20.32
N ASN A 225 -6.43 0.38 -21.33
CA ASN A 225 -6.12 1.62 -22.06
C ASN A 225 -7.37 2.22 -22.69
N ASN A 226 -8.13 1.42 -23.45
CA ASN A 226 -9.38 1.85 -24.09
C ASN A 226 -10.40 2.35 -23.05
N SER A 227 -10.55 1.62 -21.94
CA SER A 227 -11.47 1.97 -20.86
C SER A 227 -11.06 3.28 -20.16
N ALA A 228 -9.76 3.46 -19.89
CA ALA A 228 -9.23 4.68 -19.29
C ALA A 228 -9.35 5.89 -20.23
N ILE A 229 -9.18 5.71 -21.55
CA ILE A 229 -9.41 6.77 -22.54
C ILE A 229 -10.88 7.19 -22.58
N SER A 230 -11.82 6.23 -22.55
CA SER A 230 -13.26 6.56 -22.47
C SER A 230 -13.56 7.37 -21.22
N THR A 231 -13.08 6.90 -20.07
CA THR A 231 -13.23 7.58 -18.78
C THR A 231 -12.64 8.99 -18.82
N ALA A 232 -11.46 9.17 -19.43
CA ALA A 232 -10.84 10.47 -19.57
C ALA A 232 -11.67 11.43 -20.45
N LYS A 233 -12.31 10.93 -21.52
CA LYS A 233 -13.21 11.74 -22.36
C LYS A 233 -14.45 12.18 -21.59
N GLU A 234 -15.05 11.30 -20.80
CA GLU A 234 -16.19 11.59 -19.93
C GLU A 234 -15.84 12.65 -18.87
N ILE A 235 -14.72 12.47 -18.17
CA ILE A 235 -14.18 13.45 -17.22
C ILE A 235 -14.00 14.82 -17.89
N GLY A 236 -13.56 14.84 -19.15
CA GLY A 236 -13.35 16.07 -19.91
C GLY A 236 -14.62 16.90 -20.16
N GLN A 237 -15.80 16.29 -20.07
CA GLN A 237 -17.10 16.97 -20.23
C GLN A 237 -17.63 17.58 -18.92
N LEU A 238 -16.95 17.37 -17.79
CA LEU A 238 -17.36 17.96 -16.51
C LEU A 238 -17.01 19.45 -16.47
N GLU A 239 -17.87 20.24 -15.84
CA GLU A 239 -17.67 21.68 -15.63
C GLU A 239 -16.71 21.98 -14.47
N SER A 240 -15.50 21.42 -14.55
CA SER A 240 -14.43 21.62 -13.57
C SER A 240 -13.08 21.85 -14.26
N LYS A 241 -12.30 22.79 -13.71
CA LYS A 241 -10.92 23.03 -14.18
C LYS A 241 -10.05 21.82 -13.87
N ALA A 242 -10.25 21.20 -12.70
CA ALA A 242 -9.58 19.98 -12.34
C ALA A 242 -9.84 18.84 -13.33
N ALA A 243 -11.11 18.59 -13.64
CA ALA A 243 -11.54 17.52 -14.53
C ALA A 243 -10.95 17.69 -15.94
N ARG A 244 -11.09 18.89 -16.53
CA ARG A 244 -10.50 19.20 -17.85
C ARG A 244 -8.98 19.02 -17.88
N TRP A 245 -8.27 19.38 -16.80
CA TRP A 245 -6.84 19.16 -16.70
C TRP A 245 -6.48 17.66 -16.65
N ILE A 246 -7.20 16.87 -15.84
CA ILE A 246 -7.00 15.41 -15.75
C ILE A 246 -7.21 14.77 -17.14
N ALA A 247 -8.35 15.06 -17.77
CA ALA A 247 -8.71 14.50 -19.07
C ALA A 247 -7.65 14.78 -20.13
N ARG A 248 -7.25 16.05 -20.28
CA ARG A 248 -6.24 16.45 -21.27
C ARG A 248 -4.89 15.77 -21.04
N ASP A 249 -4.42 15.72 -19.80
CA ASP A 249 -3.11 15.13 -19.48
C ASP A 249 -3.11 13.62 -19.68
N ALA A 250 -4.18 12.94 -19.23
CA ALA A 250 -4.35 11.51 -19.40
C ALA A 250 -4.48 11.12 -20.88
N LEU A 251 -5.31 11.82 -21.65
CA LEU A 251 -5.47 11.55 -23.08
C LEU A 251 -4.15 11.74 -23.83
N ARG A 252 -3.43 12.84 -23.59
CA ARG A 252 -2.12 13.11 -24.22
C ARG A 252 -1.14 11.93 -24.06
N GLU A 253 -1.07 11.35 -22.87
CA GLU A 253 -0.16 10.22 -22.59
C GLU A 253 -0.70 8.90 -23.11
N LEU A 254 -1.96 8.56 -22.81
CA LEU A 254 -2.55 7.26 -23.11
C LEU A 254 -2.73 7.01 -24.60
N THR A 255 -2.86 8.07 -25.41
CA THR A 255 -2.90 7.99 -26.88
C THR A 255 -1.55 8.25 -27.55
N SER A 256 -0.47 8.39 -26.78
CA SER A 256 0.85 8.61 -27.36
C SER A 256 1.34 7.36 -28.10
N LYS A 257 2.12 7.56 -29.17
CA LYS A 257 2.71 6.46 -29.95
C LYS A 257 3.47 5.47 -29.06
N ALA A 258 4.32 5.98 -28.17
CA ALA A 258 5.11 5.17 -27.26
C ALA A 258 4.27 4.26 -26.34
N VAL A 259 3.14 4.77 -25.81
CA VAL A 259 2.24 3.93 -24.98
C VAL A 259 1.52 2.90 -25.83
N LEU A 260 0.98 3.29 -27.00
CA LEU A 260 0.24 2.38 -27.87
C LEU A 260 1.13 1.26 -28.44
N GLU A 261 2.37 1.59 -28.84
CA GLU A 261 3.36 0.61 -29.29
C GLU A 261 3.67 -0.42 -28.19
N LYS A 262 3.92 0.06 -26.96
CA LYS A 262 4.13 -0.82 -25.81
C LYS A 262 2.91 -1.72 -25.53
N MET A 263 1.69 -1.19 -25.58
CA MET A 263 0.49 -1.99 -25.30
C MET A 263 0.27 -3.08 -26.36
N ARG A 264 0.70 -2.84 -27.61
CA ARG A 264 0.63 -3.81 -28.71
C ARG A 264 1.67 -4.92 -28.54
N SER A 265 2.91 -4.58 -28.17
CA SER A 265 3.96 -5.59 -27.94
C SER A 265 3.65 -6.52 -26.76
N ASP A 266 2.94 -6.04 -25.74
CA ASP A 266 2.56 -6.83 -24.56
C ASP A 266 1.34 -7.75 -24.82
N SER A 267 0.70 -7.64 -26.00
CA SER A 267 -0.47 -8.44 -26.39
C SER A 267 -0.14 -9.57 -27.40
N GLU A 268 1.11 -9.63 -27.87
CA GLU A 268 1.68 -10.66 -28.74
C GLU A 268 2.49 -11.68 -27.91
#